data_AF-A0A662IRT2-F1
#
_entry.id   AF-A0A662IRT2-F1
#
_cell.length_a   1.000
_cell.length_b   1.000
_cell.length_c   1.000
_cell.angle_alpha   90.00
_cell.angle_beta   90.00
_cell.angle_gamma   90.00
#
_symmetry.space_group_name_H-M   'P 1'
#
loop_
_entity.id
_entity.type
_entity.pdbx_description
1 polymer ?
#
loop_
_entity_poly.entity_id
_entity_poly.type
_entity_poly.pdbx_seq_one_letter_code
_entity_poly.pdbx_strand_id
1 'polypeptide(L)'
;MCSASIVKRVFGEVELKFTQPSRIHRDLEALASSQKLHASSLLIVDLAINVDVAERFASAVRHLMQRGVKMVYVDHHPPPAGIEILGFADEVIVNTRASCSELIYHLFAEGDGHSALLAAYGAIADSFDDTEFVKSQMLKWGKGILYFESEMLS
;
A
#
# COMPACT_ATOMS: atom_id res chain seq x y z
N MET A 1 -4.75 -1.26 5.82
CA MET A 1 -6.18 -0.89 5.50
C MET A 1 -6.37 0.58 5.11
N CYS A 2 -5.80 1.52 5.86
CA CYS A 2 -5.95 2.96 5.60
C CYS A 2 -5.40 3.39 4.23
N SER A 3 -4.24 2.86 3.82
CA SER A 3 -3.66 3.04 2.48
C SER A 3 -4.66 2.72 1.36
N ALA A 4 -5.25 1.53 1.38
CA ALA A 4 -6.27 1.11 0.41
C ALA A 4 -7.53 1.99 0.43
N SER A 5 -7.93 2.48 1.61
CA SER A 5 -9.10 3.36 1.77
C SER A 5 -8.86 4.74 1.15
N ILE A 6 -7.64 5.28 1.30
CA ILE A 6 -7.23 6.53 0.65
C ILE A 6 -7.22 6.36 -0.87
N VAL A 7 -6.64 5.26 -1.38
CA VAL A 7 -6.68 4.92 -2.82
C VAL A 7 -8.11 4.87 -3.33
N LYS A 8 -9.00 4.17 -2.64
CA LYS A 8 -10.43 4.07 -3.01
C LYS A 8 -11.10 5.43 -3.06
N ARG A 9 -10.78 6.32 -2.12
CA ARG A 9 -11.31 7.68 -2.06
C ARG A 9 -10.82 8.55 -3.22
N VAL A 10 -9.54 8.45 -3.58
CA VAL A 10 -8.94 9.26 -4.66
C VAL A 10 -9.39 8.79 -6.04
N PHE A 11 -9.33 7.49 -6.29
CA PHE A 11 -9.54 6.93 -7.63
C PHE A 11 -10.98 6.47 -7.91
N GLY A 12 -11.85 6.43 -6.90
CA GLY A 12 -13.26 6.08 -7.05
C GLY A 12 -13.48 4.61 -7.37
N GLU A 13 -13.65 4.26 -8.65
CA GLU A 13 -13.95 2.88 -9.09
C GLU A 13 -12.70 1.99 -9.13
N VAL A 14 -12.13 1.68 -7.96
CA VAL A 14 -11.10 0.64 -7.81
C VAL A 14 -11.69 -0.63 -7.20
N GLU A 15 -11.28 -1.79 -7.71
CA GLU A 15 -11.51 -3.09 -7.07
C GLU A 15 -10.47 -3.29 -5.97
N LEU A 16 -10.93 -3.45 -4.72
CA LEU A 16 -10.05 -3.72 -3.59
C LEU A 16 -9.96 -5.21 -3.34
N LYS A 17 -8.74 -5.74 -3.26
CA LYS A 17 -8.47 -7.13 -2.86
C LYS A 17 -7.47 -7.15 -1.72
N PHE A 18 -7.90 -7.66 -0.57
CA PHE A 18 -7.04 -7.85 0.58
C PHE A 18 -6.35 -9.21 0.53
N THR A 19 -5.07 -9.22 0.87
CA THR A 19 -4.23 -10.42 0.86
C THR A 19 -3.17 -10.35 1.94
N GLN A 20 -2.30 -11.35 1.99
CA GLN A 20 -1.25 -11.52 2.98
C GLN A 20 0.07 -11.85 2.28
N PRO A 21 1.23 -11.53 2.89
CA PRO A 21 2.55 -11.79 2.31
C PRO A 21 2.74 -13.22 1.79
N SER A 22 2.24 -14.22 2.50
CA SER A 22 2.36 -15.63 2.12
C SER A 22 1.48 -16.06 0.94
N ARG A 23 0.44 -15.28 0.59
CA ARG A 23 -0.56 -15.64 -0.43
C ARG A 23 -0.50 -14.78 -1.69
N ILE A 24 0.11 -13.61 -1.64
CA ILE A 24 0.08 -12.63 -2.74
C ILE A 24 0.43 -13.23 -4.11
N HIS A 25 1.43 -14.10 -4.18
CA HIS A 25 1.82 -14.76 -5.43
C HIS A 25 0.65 -15.54 -6.06
N ARG A 26 -0.16 -16.25 -5.28
CA ARG A 26 -1.33 -16.99 -5.77
C ARG A 26 -2.42 -16.06 -6.27
N ASP A 27 -2.62 -14.96 -5.55
CA ASP A 27 -3.62 -13.96 -5.90
C ASP A 27 -3.28 -13.27 -7.22
N LEU A 28 -1.99 -12.98 -7.46
CA LEU A 28 -1.48 -12.43 -8.71
C LEU A 28 -1.47 -13.47 -9.84
N GLU A 29 -1.07 -14.72 -9.59
CA GLU A 29 -1.11 -15.80 -10.57
C GLU A 29 -2.55 -16.04 -11.07
N ALA A 30 -3.53 -16.04 -10.16
CA ALA A 30 -4.95 -16.14 -10.50
C ALA A 30 -5.42 -14.94 -11.35
N LEU A 31 -4.99 -13.73 -11.00
CA LEU A 31 -5.28 -12.52 -11.78
C LEU A 31 -4.66 -12.58 -13.18
N ALA A 32 -3.39 -13.00 -13.26
CA ALA A 32 -2.63 -13.14 -14.49
C ALA A 32 -3.20 -14.24 -15.41
N SER A 33 -3.86 -15.25 -14.85
CA SER A 33 -4.53 -16.31 -15.59
C SER A 33 -5.98 -15.97 -15.97
N SER A 34 -6.53 -14.89 -15.42
CA SER A 34 -7.91 -14.48 -15.70
C SER A 34 -8.06 -13.92 -17.11
N GLN A 35 -8.99 -14.48 -17.87
CA GLN A 35 -9.42 -13.96 -19.17
C GLN A 35 -10.27 -12.68 -19.04
N LYS A 36 -10.78 -12.37 -17.84
CA LYS A 36 -11.63 -11.20 -17.55
C LYS A 36 -10.87 -10.06 -16.88
N LEU A 37 -9.54 -10.01 -17.05
CA LEU A 37 -8.75 -8.92 -16.49
C LEU A 37 -9.07 -7.63 -17.25
N HIS A 38 -9.90 -6.79 -16.65
CA HIS A 38 -10.28 -5.48 -17.19
C HIS A 38 -9.44 -4.32 -16.61
N ALA A 39 -8.56 -4.62 -15.64
CA ALA A 39 -7.71 -3.62 -15.02
C ALA A 39 -6.53 -3.25 -15.92
N SER A 40 -6.36 -1.95 -16.19
CA SER A 40 -5.20 -1.38 -16.88
C SER A 40 -4.06 -1.02 -15.92
N SER A 41 -4.33 -1.02 -14.61
CA SER A 41 -3.36 -0.68 -13.57
C SER A 41 -3.62 -1.51 -12.31
N LEU A 42 -2.56 -1.87 -11.62
CA LEU A 42 -2.58 -2.56 -10.33
C LEU A 42 -1.64 -1.84 -9.38
N LEU A 43 -2.20 -1.37 -8.28
CA LEU A 43 -1.50 -0.73 -7.18
C LEU A 43 -1.48 -1.71 -6.00
N ILE A 44 -0.28 -2.08 -5.56
CA ILE A 44 -0.06 -2.90 -4.36
C ILE A 44 0.41 -1.95 -3.27
N VAL A 45 -0.29 -1.95 -2.14
CA VAL A 45 0.02 -1.11 -0.98
C VAL A 45 0.17 -1.96 0.26
N ASP A 46 1.12 -1.60 1.12
CA ASP A 46 1.22 -2.10 2.50
C ASP A 46 1.28 -3.63 2.58
N LEU A 47 2.22 -4.21 1.83
CA LEU A 47 2.31 -5.65 1.67
C LEU A 47 3.75 -6.11 1.51
N ALA A 48 4.33 -6.52 2.63
CA ALA A 48 5.65 -7.11 2.67
C ALA A 48 5.70 -8.35 1.76
N ILE A 49 6.85 -8.55 1.12
CA ILE A 49 7.11 -9.72 0.29
C ILE A 49 7.92 -10.71 1.12
N ASN A 50 7.50 -11.98 1.22
CA ASN A 50 8.33 -12.98 1.88
C ASN A 50 9.35 -13.59 0.90
N VAL A 51 10.54 -13.92 1.41
CA VAL A 51 11.62 -14.53 0.61
C VAL A 51 11.17 -15.81 -0.12
N ASP A 52 10.37 -16.65 0.55
CA ASP A 52 9.92 -17.94 0.04
C ASP A 52 8.95 -17.84 -1.16
N VAL A 53 8.29 -16.69 -1.32
CA VAL A 53 7.30 -16.47 -2.39
C VAL A 53 7.74 -15.43 -3.42
N ALA A 54 8.84 -14.74 -3.21
CA ALA A 54 9.20 -13.56 -3.96
C ALA A 54 9.45 -13.83 -5.47
N GLU A 55 10.07 -14.95 -5.82
CA GLU A 55 10.26 -15.33 -7.23
C GLU A 55 8.91 -15.56 -7.94
N ARG A 56 7.96 -16.20 -7.25
CA ARG A 56 6.61 -16.43 -7.78
C ARG A 56 5.83 -15.14 -7.90
N PHE A 57 5.95 -14.27 -6.89
CA PHE A 57 5.41 -12.93 -6.93
C PHE A 57 5.95 -12.17 -8.16
N ALA A 58 7.28 -12.08 -8.32
CA ALA A 58 7.91 -11.37 -9.44
C ALA A 58 7.50 -11.95 -10.80
N SER A 59 7.44 -13.27 -10.92
CA SER A 59 6.96 -13.95 -12.13
C SER A 59 5.51 -13.58 -12.47
N ALA A 60 4.62 -13.60 -11.47
CA ALA A 60 3.22 -13.23 -11.65
C ALA A 60 3.06 -11.76 -12.06
N VAL A 61 3.83 -10.86 -11.45
CA VAL A 61 3.79 -9.44 -11.83
C VAL A 61 4.31 -9.23 -13.25
N ARG A 62 5.44 -9.84 -13.63
CA ARG A 62 5.96 -9.75 -15.01
C ARG A 62 4.93 -10.23 -16.04
N HIS A 63 4.20 -11.29 -15.73
CA HIS A 63 3.13 -11.79 -16.61
C HIS A 63 1.98 -10.78 -16.74
N LEU A 64 1.57 -10.11 -15.65
CA LEU A 64 0.58 -9.03 -15.70
C LEU A 64 1.08 -7.84 -16.54
N MET A 65 2.33 -7.43 -16.37
CA MET A 65 2.94 -6.34 -17.14
C MET A 65 3.02 -6.66 -18.63
N GLN A 66 3.37 -7.89 -19.00
CA GLN A 66 3.37 -8.36 -20.39
C GLN A 66 1.98 -8.32 -21.04
N ARG A 67 0.91 -8.38 -20.23
CA ARG A 67 -0.47 -8.18 -20.68
C ARG A 67 -0.90 -6.71 -20.72
N GLY A 68 0.01 -5.78 -20.46
CA GLY A 68 -0.23 -4.33 -20.51
C GLY A 68 -0.75 -3.71 -19.21
N VAL A 69 -0.69 -4.43 -18.08
CA VAL A 69 -1.06 -3.88 -16.77
C VAL A 69 0.09 -3.04 -16.22
N LYS A 70 -0.18 -1.76 -15.91
CA LYS A 70 0.77 -0.90 -15.20
C LYS A 70 0.81 -1.25 -13.71
N MET A 71 2.00 -1.37 -13.15
CA MET A 71 2.23 -1.86 -11.80
C MET A 71 2.91 -0.80 -10.94
N VAL A 72 2.28 -0.43 -9.83
CA VAL A 72 2.87 0.42 -8.80
C VAL A 72 2.88 -0.34 -7.49
N TYR A 73 4.02 -0.38 -6.82
CA TYR A 73 4.19 -0.99 -5.51
C TYR A 73 4.64 0.07 -4.50
N VAL A 74 3.88 0.21 -3.40
CA VAL A 74 4.17 1.16 -2.31
C VAL A 74 4.20 0.40 -1.00
N ASP A 75 5.31 0.45 -0.28
CA ASP A 75 5.43 -0.21 1.02
C ASP A 75 6.40 0.55 1.95
N HIS A 76 6.29 0.31 3.24
CA HIS A 76 7.20 0.79 4.27
C HIS A 76 8.09 -0.31 4.85
N HIS A 77 7.82 -1.58 4.54
CA HIS A 77 8.68 -2.70 4.93
C HIS A 77 9.98 -2.71 4.12
N PRO A 78 11.12 -3.10 4.72
CA PRO A 78 12.35 -3.29 3.97
C PRO A 78 12.21 -4.45 2.98
N PRO A 79 12.91 -4.37 1.82
CA PRO A 79 13.03 -5.49 0.91
C PRO A 79 13.55 -6.75 1.60
N PRO A 80 13.14 -7.95 1.17
CA PRO A 80 13.82 -9.16 1.58
C PRO A 80 15.26 -9.16 1.05
N ALA A 81 16.20 -9.66 1.87
CA ALA A 81 17.60 -9.73 1.48
C ALA A 81 17.78 -10.58 0.21
N GLY A 82 18.61 -10.09 -0.72
CA GLY A 82 18.93 -10.81 -1.97
C GLY A 82 17.86 -10.71 -3.06
N ILE A 83 16.82 -9.89 -2.86
CA ILE A 83 15.78 -9.66 -3.85
C ILE A 83 15.96 -8.27 -4.43
N GLU A 84 16.33 -8.20 -5.71
CA GLU A 84 16.21 -6.97 -6.46
C GLU A 84 14.72 -6.65 -6.65
N ILE A 85 14.18 -5.89 -5.70
CA ILE A 85 12.83 -5.35 -5.78
C ILE A 85 12.66 -4.49 -7.05
N LEU A 86 13.76 -3.88 -7.48
CA LEU A 86 13.87 -3.09 -8.69
C LEU A 86 13.79 -4.00 -9.92
N GLY A 87 12.59 -4.23 -10.44
CA GLY A 87 12.41 -4.94 -11.71
C GLY A 87 11.12 -5.75 -11.85
N PHE A 88 10.27 -5.79 -10.82
CA PHE A 88 8.96 -6.43 -10.93
C PHE A 88 7.80 -5.45 -11.16
N ALA A 89 7.97 -4.14 -11.00
CA ALA A 89 6.91 -3.16 -11.22
C ALA A 89 7.42 -1.98 -12.06
N ASP A 90 6.50 -1.20 -12.66
CA ASP A 90 6.86 0.04 -13.34
C ASP A 90 7.38 1.08 -12.36
N GLU A 91 6.82 1.10 -11.15
CA GLU A 91 7.25 1.98 -10.07
C GLU A 91 7.25 1.24 -8.73
N VAL A 92 8.35 1.37 -7.99
CA VAL A 92 8.51 0.82 -6.64
C VAL A 92 8.91 1.94 -5.70
N ILE A 93 8.05 2.21 -4.72
CA ILE A 93 8.26 3.21 -3.68
C ILE A 93 8.35 2.49 -2.35
N VAL A 94 9.57 2.42 -1.80
CA VAL A 94 9.80 1.87 -0.46
C VAL A 94 10.42 2.95 0.42
N ASN A 95 9.76 3.25 1.53
CA ASN A 95 10.27 4.18 2.52
C ASN A 95 9.97 3.70 3.93
N THR A 96 11.01 3.28 4.65
CA THR A 96 10.90 2.73 6.01
C THR A 96 10.79 3.80 7.10
N ARG A 97 10.65 5.09 6.74
CA ARG A 97 10.57 6.24 7.67
C ARG A 97 9.17 6.84 7.78
N ALA A 98 8.20 6.28 7.09
CA ALA A 98 6.79 6.66 7.17
C ALA A 98 5.94 5.41 6.96
N SER A 99 4.71 5.41 7.49
CA SER A 99 3.79 4.30 7.21
C SER A 99 3.35 4.30 5.75
N CYS A 100 2.87 3.15 5.26
CA CYS A 100 2.35 3.09 3.90
C CYS A 100 1.13 4.02 3.70
N SER A 101 0.32 4.25 4.73
CA SER A 101 -0.82 5.18 4.63
C SER A 101 -0.39 6.65 4.50
N GLU A 102 0.71 7.05 5.16
CA GLU A 102 1.33 8.38 4.99
C GLU A 102 1.92 8.53 3.58
N LEU A 103 2.63 7.51 3.08
CA LEU A 103 3.17 7.52 1.71
C LEU A 103 2.07 7.70 0.67
N ILE A 104 0.99 6.92 0.78
CA ILE A 104 -0.16 7.01 -0.14
C ILE A 104 -0.84 8.38 -0.07
N TYR A 105 -0.92 8.99 1.12
CA TYR A 105 -1.45 10.35 1.24
C TYR A 105 -0.61 11.34 0.45
N HIS A 106 0.71 11.37 0.64
CA HIS A 106 1.58 12.31 -0.06
C HIS A 106 1.62 12.07 -1.58
N LEU A 107 1.52 10.82 -2.02
CA LEU A 107 1.53 10.49 -3.44
C LEU A 107 0.26 10.90 -4.18
N PHE A 108 -0.92 10.72 -3.55
CA PHE A 108 -2.19 10.74 -4.28
C PHE A 108 -3.28 11.63 -3.68
N ALA A 109 -3.14 12.06 -2.42
CA ALA A 109 -4.23 12.71 -1.69
C ALA A 109 -3.80 13.96 -0.93
N GLU A 110 -2.62 14.51 -1.22
CA GLU A 110 -2.10 15.69 -0.53
C GLU A 110 -3.09 16.86 -0.64
N GLY A 111 -3.38 17.49 0.50
CA GLY A 111 -4.41 18.53 0.63
C GLY A 111 -5.83 18.03 0.96
N ASP A 112 -6.18 16.74 0.79
CA ASP A 112 -7.48 16.21 1.24
C ASP A 112 -7.44 15.92 2.75
N GLY A 113 -8.25 16.68 3.51
CA GLY A 113 -8.25 16.61 4.97
C GLY A 113 -8.74 15.28 5.54
N HIS A 114 -9.61 14.55 4.84
CA HIS A 114 -10.11 13.25 5.29
C HIS A 114 -9.08 12.14 5.01
N SER A 115 -8.41 12.19 3.85
CA SER A 115 -7.29 11.31 3.52
C SER A 115 -6.12 11.53 4.48
N ALA A 116 -5.86 12.78 4.89
CA ALA A 116 -4.85 13.07 5.91
C ALA A 116 -5.20 12.41 7.26
N LEU A 117 -6.48 12.43 7.64
CA LEU A 117 -6.95 11.79 8.87
C LEU A 117 -6.82 10.26 8.79
N LEU A 118 -7.23 9.64 7.68
CA LEU A 118 -7.03 8.21 7.43
C LEU A 118 -5.55 7.82 7.44
N ALA A 119 -4.69 8.67 6.87
CA ALA A 119 -3.26 8.43 6.84
C ALA A 119 -2.66 8.46 8.25
N ALA A 120 -3.10 9.40 9.09
CA ALA A 120 -2.69 9.47 10.50
C ALA A 120 -3.15 8.23 11.29
N TYR A 121 -4.38 7.74 11.10
CA TYR A 121 -4.82 6.51 11.76
C TYR A 121 -3.94 5.31 11.39
N GLY A 122 -3.64 5.14 10.10
CA GLY A 122 -2.77 4.05 9.66
C GLY A 122 -1.35 4.20 10.19
N ALA A 123 -0.82 5.42 10.22
CA ALA A 123 0.51 5.67 10.75
C ALA A 123 0.60 5.39 12.27
N ILE A 124 -0.40 5.78 13.05
CA ILE A 124 -0.44 5.47 14.48
C ILE A 124 -0.52 3.95 14.70
N ALA A 125 -1.35 3.24 13.93
CA ALA A 125 -1.46 1.78 14.02
C ALA A 125 -0.12 1.07 13.68
N ASP A 126 0.63 1.59 12.71
CA ASP A 126 1.95 1.08 12.34
C ASP A 126 3.09 1.58 13.25
N SER A 127 2.78 2.28 14.35
CA SER A 127 3.77 2.89 15.26
C SER A 127 4.69 3.94 14.61
N PHE A 128 4.19 4.66 13.60
CA PHE A 128 4.79 5.86 12.98
C PHE A 128 4.16 7.15 13.52
N ASP A 129 3.81 7.19 14.80
CA ASP A 129 3.15 8.34 15.43
C ASP A 129 4.10 9.52 15.70
N ASP A 130 5.41 9.33 15.48
CA ASP A 130 6.46 10.31 15.67
C ASP A 130 6.82 11.11 14.40
N THR A 131 6.22 10.81 13.24
CA THR A 131 6.46 11.58 12.01
C THR A 131 5.92 13.01 12.16
N GLU A 132 6.56 13.97 11.49
CA GLU A 132 6.09 15.37 11.53
C GLU A 132 4.70 15.52 10.92
N PHE A 133 4.37 14.69 9.92
CA PHE A 133 3.03 14.58 9.38
C PHE A 133 2.02 14.19 10.47
N VAL A 134 2.23 13.09 11.19
CA VAL A 134 1.29 12.63 12.21
C VAL A 134 1.18 13.61 13.37
N LYS A 135 2.30 14.18 13.85
CA LYS A 135 2.30 15.24 14.87
C LYS A 135 1.45 16.43 14.44
N SER A 136 1.52 16.84 13.18
CA SER A 136 0.69 17.93 12.66
C SER A 136 -0.80 17.58 12.67
N GLN A 137 -1.17 16.32 12.39
CA GLN A 137 -2.56 15.86 12.47
C GLN A 137 -3.04 15.79 13.91
N MET A 138 -2.19 15.37 14.86
CA MET A 138 -2.50 15.38 16.30
C MET A 138 -2.78 16.78 16.84
N LEU A 139 -2.02 17.78 16.38
CA LEU A 139 -2.26 19.18 16.73
C LEU A 139 -3.59 19.69 16.16
N LYS A 140 -3.96 19.24 14.96
CA LYS A 140 -5.18 19.67 14.27
C LYS A 140 -6.45 19.03 14.82
N TRP A 141 -6.45 17.73 15.04
CA TRP A 141 -7.65 16.94 15.36
C TRP A 141 -7.75 16.54 16.83
N GLY A 142 -6.67 16.74 17.60
CA GLY A 142 -6.60 16.37 19.01
C GLY A 142 -6.04 14.97 19.20
N LYS A 143 -4.90 14.89 19.90
CA LYS A 143 -4.16 13.65 20.16
C LYS A 143 -5.05 12.51 20.70
N GLY A 144 -5.84 12.77 21.75
CA GLY A 144 -6.63 11.73 22.41
C GLY A 144 -7.67 11.05 21.50
N ILE A 145 -8.32 11.81 20.63
CA ILE A 145 -9.31 11.28 19.66
C ILE A 145 -8.59 10.41 18.63
N LEU A 146 -7.46 10.88 18.11
CA LEU A 146 -6.67 10.16 17.12
C LEU A 146 -6.20 8.79 17.61
N TYR A 147 -5.62 8.68 18.81
CA TYR A 147 -5.19 7.37 19.33
C TYR A 147 -6.39 6.45 19.56
N PHE A 148 -7.47 6.97 20.17
CA PHE A 148 -8.67 6.17 20.43
C PHE A 148 -9.26 5.57 19.14
N GLU A 149 -9.42 6.39 18.09
CA GLU A 149 -9.96 5.91 16.83
C GLU A 149 -8.98 5.02 16.05
N SER A 150 -7.67 5.25 16.18
CA SER A 150 -6.65 4.36 15.57
C SER A 150 -6.71 2.97 16.18
N GLU A 151 -6.81 2.86 17.51
CA GLU A 151 -6.93 1.58 18.21
C GLU A 151 -8.17 0.80 17.81
N MET A 152 -9.28 1.48 17.49
CA MET A 152 -10.50 0.82 17.01
C MET A 152 -10.38 0.30 15.56
N LEU A 153 -9.39 0.78 14.79
CA LEU A 153 -9.18 0.44 13.39
C LEU A 153 -8.08 -0.62 13.17
N SER A 154 -7.25 -0.87 14.19
CA SER A 154 -6.15 -1.85 14.21
C SER A 154 -6.59 -3.29 14.48
#